data_AF-B0RMA4-F1
#
_entry.id   AF-B0RMA4-F1
#
_cell.length_a   1.000
_cell.length_b   1.000
_cell.length_c   1.000
_cell.angle_alpha   90.00
_cell.angle_beta   90.00
_cell.angle_gamma   90.00
#
_symmetry.space_group_name_H-M   'P 1'
#
loop_
_entity.id
_entity.type
_entity.pdbx_description
1 polymer ?
#
loop_
_entity_poly.entity_id
_entity_poly.type
_entity_poly.pdbx_seq_one_letter_code
_entity_poly.pdbx_strand_id
1 'polypeptide(L)'
;MLGAWLHHPTFAATHCLTTHSSRSCFATRLNSSVRPLKEFIVSMKVFLHTRSPKQRNWLNEERDFSHIPVVGEYVATSSDGPWFKVELVVHTPFPCDFDAEVYAVAADHLEVLKEILDG
;
A
#
# COMPACT_ATOMS: atom_id res chain seq x y z
N MET A 1 14.26 73.11 -0.99
CA MET A 1 15.14 72.78 0.15
C MET A 1 14.37 71.91 1.13
N LEU A 2 15.01 70.82 1.61
CA LEU A 2 14.62 69.90 2.69
C LEU A 2 13.39 69.01 2.38
N GLY A 3 13.31 67.70 2.56
CA GLY A 3 14.14 66.61 3.11
C GLY A 3 13.32 65.32 2.86
N ALA A 4 13.89 64.21 2.40
CA ALA A 4 14.59 63.16 3.15
C ALA A 4 13.66 62.02 3.67
N TRP A 5 14.15 60.79 3.44
CA TRP A 5 13.85 59.50 4.10
C TRP A 5 12.70 58.62 3.58
N LEU A 6 13.14 57.56 2.89
CA LEU A 6 12.41 56.34 2.53
C LEU A 6 11.92 55.60 3.78
N HIS A 7 10.61 55.44 3.90
CA HIS A 7 10.01 54.39 4.73
C HIS A 7 9.37 53.35 3.82
N HIS A 8 9.85 52.11 3.94
CA HIS A 8 9.28 50.92 3.33
C HIS A 8 7.83 50.72 3.81
N PRO A 9 6.84 50.56 2.92
CA PRO A 9 5.53 50.08 3.30
C PRO A 9 5.51 48.55 3.33
N THR A 10 5.39 47.96 4.52
CA THR A 10 4.98 46.56 4.70
C THR A 10 3.51 46.46 4.29
N PHE A 11 3.27 45.99 3.07
CA PHE A 11 1.92 45.76 2.57
C PHE A 11 1.35 44.49 3.20
N ALA A 12 0.48 44.66 4.19
CA ALA A 12 -0.36 43.61 4.73
C ALA A 12 -1.47 43.30 3.70
N ALA A 13 -1.42 42.11 3.09
CA ALA A 13 -2.44 41.67 2.15
C ALA A 13 -3.57 40.93 2.89
N THR A 14 -4.74 41.54 2.76
CA THR A 14 -6.10 41.17 3.12
C THR A 14 -6.46 39.68 2.99
N HIS A 15 -7.14 39.19 4.03
CA HIS A 15 -7.80 37.89 4.11
C HIS A 15 -8.90 37.73 3.04
N CYS A 16 -8.84 36.64 2.27
CA CYS A 16 -9.98 36.14 1.50
C CYS A 16 -10.86 35.29 2.43
N LEU A 17 -11.99 35.85 2.88
CA LEU A 17 -13.08 35.12 3.52
C LEU A 17 -14.03 34.59 2.45
N THR A 18 -14.07 33.27 2.24
CA THR A 18 -15.29 32.59 1.78
C THR A 18 -15.45 31.25 2.47
N THR A 19 -16.33 31.26 3.48
CA THR A 19 -17.27 30.20 3.87
C THR A 19 -16.75 28.76 3.99
N HIS A 20 -16.37 28.37 5.21
CA HIS A 20 -16.62 27.00 5.65
C HIS A 20 -17.24 27.01 7.06
N SER A 21 -18.50 26.58 7.11
CA SER A 21 -19.30 26.42 8.31
C SER A 21 -18.59 25.53 9.34
N SER A 22 -18.34 26.10 10.51
CA SER A 22 -17.73 25.45 11.67
C SER A 22 -18.61 24.34 12.23
N ARG A 23 -18.13 23.10 12.22
CA ARG A 23 -18.50 22.11 13.25
C ARG A 23 -17.27 21.34 13.72
N SER A 24 -16.95 21.63 14.99
CA SER A 24 -16.37 20.72 15.97
C SER A 24 -14.92 20.26 15.76
N CYS A 25 -14.04 21.07 16.34
CA CYS A 25 -12.78 20.71 16.96
C CYS A 25 -12.74 19.26 17.49
N PHE A 26 -11.94 18.40 16.85
CA PHE A 26 -11.19 17.37 17.58
C PHE A 26 -9.71 17.74 17.47
N ALA A 27 -9.22 18.41 18.50
CA ALA A 27 -7.80 18.64 18.68
C ALA A 27 -7.14 17.33 19.11
N THR A 28 -6.50 16.62 18.19
CA THR A 28 -5.48 15.63 18.54
C THR A 28 -4.12 16.32 18.50
N ARG A 29 -3.47 16.33 19.67
CA ARG A 29 -2.14 16.88 19.94
C ARG A 29 -1.16 16.67 18.77
N LEU A 30 -0.67 17.76 18.20
CA LEU A 30 0.50 17.78 17.34
C LEU A 30 1.72 17.37 18.16
N ASN A 31 2.12 16.10 18.06
CA ASN A 31 3.51 15.74 18.31
C ASN A 31 4.33 16.24 17.13
N SER A 32 5.16 17.24 17.41
CA SER A 32 6.19 17.75 16.50
C SER A 32 7.24 16.67 16.26
N SER A 33 7.01 15.85 15.25
CA SER A 33 8.09 15.17 14.54
C SER A 33 7.65 15.06 13.09
N VAL A 34 7.82 16.16 12.36
CA VAL A 34 7.79 16.14 10.90
C VAL A 34 9.03 15.35 10.49
N ARG A 35 8.90 14.03 10.48
CA ARG A 35 9.79 13.17 9.70
C ARG A 35 9.40 13.38 8.23
N PRO A 36 10.36 13.49 7.32
CA PRO A 36 10.04 13.55 5.90
C PRO A 36 9.14 12.36 5.57
N LEU A 37 8.01 12.61 4.90
CA LEU A 37 7.18 11.60 4.27
C LEU A 37 8.01 10.95 3.16
N LYS A 38 8.99 10.13 3.55
CA LYS A 38 9.44 9.02 2.73
C LYS A 38 8.22 8.12 2.69
N GLU A 39 7.57 8.09 1.55
CA GLU A 39 6.43 7.24 1.20
C GLU A 39 6.54 5.92 1.97
N PHE A 40 5.84 5.86 3.10
CA PHE A 40 5.77 4.66 3.92
C PHE A 40 4.75 3.82 3.15
N ILE A 41 5.22 3.17 2.07
CA ILE A 41 4.46 2.10 1.46
C ILE A 41 4.34 1.10 2.60
N VAL A 42 3.16 1.05 3.22
CA VAL A 42 2.85 0.07 4.24
C VAL A 42 2.90 -1.26 3.51
N SER A 43 4.02 -1.96 3.66
CA SER A 43 4.20 -3.31 3.14
C SER A 43 3.48 -4.27 4.07
N MET A 44 2.66 -5.14 3.49
CA MET A 44 1.99 -6.25 4.18
C MET A 44 2.94 -7.44 4.19
N LYS A 45 3.23 -7.96 5.36
CA LYS A 45 4.05 -9.17 5.52
C LYS A 45 3.17 -10.39 5.35
N VAL A 46 3.51 -11.23 4.38
CA VAL A 46 2.77 -12.43 4.04
C VAL A 46 3.67 -13.64 4.17
N PHE A 47 3.17 -14.70 4.83
CA PHE A 47 3.79 -16.01 4.75
C PHE A 47 3.19 -16.76 3.57
N LEU A 48 3.97 -16.85 2.48
CA LEU A 48 3.53 -17.36 1.20
C LEU A 48 3.90 -18.83 1.06
N HIS A 49 2.89 -19.66 0.84
CA HIS A 49 3.00 -21.07 0.52
C HIS A 49 2.77 -21.26 -0.98
N THR A 50 3.78 -21.72 -1.70
CA THR A 50 3.68 -22.03 -3.13
C THR A 50 3.89 -23.51 -3.39
N ARG A 51 3.20 -24.05 -4.40
CA ARG A 51 3.46 -25.41 -4.91
C ARG A 51 3.13 -25.52 -6.38
N SER A 52 3.70 -26.53 -7.05
CA SER A 52 3.19 -26.96 -8.35
C SER A 52 1.99 -27.91 -8.18
N PRO A 53 1.04 -27.95 -9.14
CA PRO A 53 -0.14 -28.83 -9.04
C PRO A 53 0.18 -30.32 -8.84
N LYS A 54 1.32 -30.76 -9.39
CA LYS A 54 1.76 -32.16 -9.34
C LYS A 54 2.53 -32.51 -8.06
N GLN A 55 2.90 -31.51 -7.25
CA GLN A 55 3.67 -31.70 -6.03
C GLN A 55 2.79 -31.52 -4.79
N ARG A 56 3.09 -32.32 -3.76
CA ARG A 56 2.44 -32.22 -2.45
C ARG A 56 3.16 -31.27 -1.50
N ASN A 57 4.44 -31.04 -1.73
CA ASN A 57 5.26 -30.23 -0.83
C ASN A 57 5.05 -28.76 -1.14
N TRP A 58 4.87 -27.97 -0.09
CA TRP A 58 4.80 -26.52 -0.15
C TRP A 58 6.19 -25.93 0.05
N LEU A 59 6.52 -24.93 -0.75
CA LEU A 59 7.64 -24.02 -0.53
C LEU A 59 7.10 -22.81 0.22
N ASN A 60 7.64 -22.56 1.41
CA ASN A 60 7.14 -21.54 2.32
C ASN A 60 8.18 -20.42 2.43
N GLU A 61 7.77 -19.18 2.20
CA GLU A 61 8.65 -18.02 2.22
C GLU A 61 7.92 -16.80 2.79
N GLU A 62 8.64 -15.94 3.50
CA GLU A 62 8.13 -14.63 3.93
C GLU A 62 8.34 -13.61 2.81
N ARG A 63 7.29 -12.82 2.53
CA ARG A 63 7.31 -11.83 1.46
C ARG A 63 6.55 -10.57 1.84
N ASP A 64 7.02 -9.47 1.30
CA ASP A 64 6.47 -8.13 1.45
C ASP A 64 5.61 -7.79 0.21
N PHE A 65 4.34 -7.46 0.43
CA PHE A 65 3.40 -7.07 -0.63
C PHE A 65 2.81 -5.68 -0.38
N SER A 66 2.36 -5.00 -1.45
CA SER A 66 1.66 -3.71 -1.30
C SER A 66 0.27 -3.84 -0.66
N HIS A 67 -0.31 -5.03 -0.72
CA HIS A 67 -1.59 -5.41 -0.13
C HIS A 67 -1.60 -6.93 0.08
N ILE A 68 -2.52 -7.46 0.88
CA ILE A 68 -2.67 -8.91 1.05
C ILE A 68 -3.30 -9.47 -0.23
N PRO A 69 -2.65 -10.42 -0.94
CA PRO A 69 -3.21 -11.05 -2.12
C PRO A 69 -4.58 -11.69 -1.83
N VAL A 70 -5.49 -11.65 -2.80
CA VAL A 70 -6.83 -12.23 -2.66
C VAL A 70 -6.97 -13.55 -3.44
N VAL A 71 -7.96 -14.38 -3.09
CA VAL A 71 -8.24 -15.63 -3.81
C VAL A 71 -8.56 -15.35 -5.27
N GLY A 72 -7.92 -16.11 -6.17
CA GLY A 72 -8.03 -15.95 -7.62
C GLY A 72 -7.01 -14.98 -8.23
N GLU A 73 -6.33 -14.18 -7.41
CA GLU A 73 -5.23 -13.33 -7.84
C GLU A 73 -4.00 -14.17 -8.24
N TYR A 74 -3.14 -13.61 -9.08
CA TYR A 74 -1.89 -14.23 -9.50
C TYR A 74 -0.71 -13.49 -8.90
N VAL A 75 0.19 -14.23 -8.25
CA VAL A 75 1.44 -13.71 -7.68
C VAL A 75 2.64 -14.37 -8.34
N ALA A 76 3.77 -13.65 -8.38
CA ALA A 76 5.05 -14.19 -8.83
C ALA A 76 6.14 -13.83 -7.81
N THR A 77 7.06 -14.76 -7.57
CA THR A 77 8.16 -14.57 -6.61
C THR A 77 9.38 -13.84 -7.22
N SER A 78 9.41 -13.71 -8.55
CA SER A 78 10.40 -12.97 -9.33
C SER A 78 9.80 -12.48 -10.65
N SER A 79 10.49 -11.55 -11.33
CA SER A 79 10.08 -10.99 -12.62
C SER A 79 9.89 -12.04 -13.72
N ASP A 80 10.76 -13.04 -13.72
CA ASP A 80 10.82 -14.10 -14.73
C ASP A 80 10.35 -15.45 -14.16
N GLY A 81 9.72 -15.42 -12.99
CA GLY A 81 9.27 -16.59 -12.26
C GLY A 81 7.91 -17.11 -12.73
N PRO A 82 7.57 -18.36 -12.35
CA PRO A 82 6.24 -18.89 -12.61
C PRO A 82 5.17 -18.07 -11.88
N TRP A 83 3.98 -18.04 -12.46
CA TRP A 83 2.82 -17.43 -11.81
C TRP A 83 2.13 -18.44 -10.91
N PHE A 84 1.66 -17.99 -9.76
CA PHE A 84 0.90 -18.80 -8.81
C PHE A 84 -0.46 -18.16 -8.59
N LYS A 85 -1.52 -18.92 -8.83
CA LYS A 85 -2.90 -18.51 -8.52
C LYS A 85 -3.16 -18.74 -7.04
N VAL A 86 -3.61 -17.71 -6.35
CA VAL A 86 -3.97 -17.78 -4.93
C VAL A 86 -5.26 -18.60 -4.76
N GLU A 87 -5.21 -19.64 -3.94
CA GLU A 87 -6.33 -20.54 -3.65
C GLU A 87 -6.92 -20.33 -2.25
N LEU A 88 -6.11 -19.88 -1.28
CA LEU A 88 -6.53 -19.66 0.10
C LEU A 88 -5.75 -18.52 0.74
N VAL A 89 -6.45 -17.72 1.54
CA VAL A 89 -5.90 -16.64 2.35
C VAL A 89 -6.40 -16.81 3.78
N VAL A 90 -5.47 -16.83 4.74
CA VAL A 90 -5.77 -16.88 6.18
C VAL A 90 -5.26 -15.59 6.80
N HIS A 91 -6.18 -14.71 7.17
CA HIS A 91 -5.83 -13.48 7.88
C HIS A 91 -5.48 -13.79 9.35
N THR A 92 -4.48 -13.08 9.87
CA THR A 92 -3.99 -13.20 11.25
C THR A 92 -4.33 -11.94 12.04
N PRO A 93 -5.59 -11.75 12.50
CA PRO A 93 -6.00 -10.55 13.24
C PRO A 93 -5.49 -10.52 14.70
N PHE A 94 -4.50 -11.34 15.03
CA PHE A 94 -3.88 -11.48 16.35
C PHE A 94 -2.37 -11.17 16.25
N PRO A 95 -1.68 -10.85 17.36
CA PRO A 95 -0.25 -10.57 17.33
C PRO A 95 0.54 -11.74 16.71
N CYS A 96 1.03 -11.53 15.49
CA CYS A 96 1.80 -12.48 14.68
C CYS A 96 2.82 -11.67 13.87
N ASP A 97 3.85 -12.35 13.37
CA ASP A 97 4.92 -11.71 12.57
C ASP A 97 4.46 -11.38 11.14
N PHE A 98 3.30 -11.89 10.72
CA PHE A 98 2.70 -11.73 9.39
C PHE A 98 1.25 -11.23 9.50
N ASP A 99 0.80 -10.53 8.47
CA ASP A 99 -0.57 -10.02 8.30
C ASP A 99 -1.52 -11.08 7.70
N ALA A 100 -0.97 -12.07 6.98
CA ALA A 100 -1.70 -13.22 6.45
C ALA A 100 -0.78 -14.40 6.07
N GLU A 101 -1.35 -15.60 6.05
CA GLU A 101 -0.82 -16.75 5.31
C GLU A 101 -1.55 -16.88 3.96
N VAL A 102 -0.81 -17.06 2.88
CA VAL A 102 -1.36 -17.15 1.52
C VAL A 102 -0.89 -18.44 0.87
N TYR A 103 -1.83 -19.22 0.32
CA TYR A 103 -1.56 -20.47 -0.38
C TYR A 103 -1.85 -20.30 -1.86
N ALA A 104 -0.84 -20.53 -2.70
CA ALA A 104 -0.92 -20.33 -4.13
C ALA A 104 -0.34 -21.53 -4.90
N VAL A 105 -0.97 -21.87 -6.02
CA VAL A 105 -0.61 -23.01 -6.86
C VAL A 105 -0.15 -22.52 -8.23
N ALA A 106 0.92 -23.11 -8.74
CA ALA A 106 1.50 -22.71 -10.02
C ALA A 106 0.46 -22.86 -11.15
N ALA A 107 0.28 -21.79 -11.91
CA ALA A 107 -0.65 -21.72 -13.03
C ALA A 107 0.07 -21.98 -14.36
N ASP A 108 -0.61 -22.63 -15.30
CA ASP A 108 -0.15 -22.71 -16.68
C ASP A 108 -0.54 -21.42 -17.41
N HIS A 109 0.45 -20.67 -17.91
CA HIS A 109 0.23 -19.41 -18.61
C HIS A 109 -0.70 -19.56 -19.83
N LEU A 110 -0.71 -20.72 -20.49
CA LEU A 110 -1.58 -20.98 -21.64
C LEU A 110 -3.04 -21.14 -21.21
N GLU A 111 -3.29 -21.78 -20.07
CA GLU A 111 -4.63 -21.93 -19.51
C GLU A 111 -5.20 -20.57 -19.09
N VAL A 112 -4.38 -19.74 -18.43
CA VAL A 112 -4.77 -18.37 -18.02
C VAL A 112 -5.12 -17.50 -19.24
N LEU A 113 -4.31 -17.54 -20.30
CA LEU A 113 -4.58 -16.79 -21.53
C LEU A 113 -5.89 -17.25 -22.19
N LYS A 114 -6.15 -18.56 -22.19
CA LYS A 114 -7.38 -19.12 -22.74
C LYS A 114 -8.60 -18.65 -21.94
N GLU A 115 -8.55 -18.70 -20.60
CA GLU A 115 -9.64 -18.19 -19.75
C GLU A 115 -9.96 -16.71 -20.03
N ILE A 116 -8.94 -15.88 -20.29
CA ILE A 116 -9.12 -14.45 -20.62
C ILE A 116 -9.74 -14.27 -22.02
N LEU A 117 -9.39 -15.12 -22.98
CA LEU A 117 -9.89 -15.02 -24.36
C LEU A 117 -11.32 -15.57 -24.51
N ASP A 118 -11.68 -16.57 -23.70
CA ASP A 118 -12.98 -17.25 -23.75
C ASP A 118 -14.04 -16.60 -22.83
N GLY A 119 -13.65 -15.66 -21.96
CA GLY A 119 -14.53 -14.94 -21.01
C GLY A 119 -15.05 -13.61 -21.52
#